data_AF-A0A2U3K1E4-F1
#
_entry.id   AF-A0A2U3K1E4-F1
#
_cell.length_a   1.000
_cell.length_b   1.000
_cell.length_c   1.000
_cell.angle_alpha   90.00
_cell.angle_beta   90.00
_cell.angle_gamma   90.00
#
_symmetry.space_group_name_H-M   'P 1'
#
loop_
_entity.id
_entity.type
_entity.pdbx_description
1 polymer ?
#
loop_
_entity_poly.entity_id
_entity_poly.type
_entity_poly.pdbx_seq_one_letter_code
_entity_poly.pdbx_strand_id
1 'polypeptide(L)'
;MKRTAIIFGMLAWAGFALGQQAPTPQKPPSSPPNAAQTAAPQAAPAGKRPPQAKTQPEFDAYKAAVATSADPVALGKAADDFAAKFPDSELRILLFKASMHSFQNANNADQMSAAADKVLKIDPDDPEALVGTAEVIAERTRDTDLDKDQRWAEAQKYASHAVETIETDVAIPAGTPQEKIDAYKGFMRSSAYSVLGTISFNQEKYPDAENYFRKSVDALPSQPDPVVVLRLAIALDKQNKYPEALKEANHAVELTQEASVAGKLARQERDRLVQLTGGSTPAPASKPPAGAAQNPSSH
;
A
#
# COMPACT_ATOMS: atom_id res chain seq x y z
N MET A 1 7.49 12.71 -8.82
CA MET A 1 7.70 12.69 -7.36
C MET A 1 8.06 11.27 -7.01
N LYS A 2 9.25 11.01 -6.45
CA LYS A 2 9.56 9.65 -5.97
C LYS A 2 8.64 9.43 -4.78
N ARG A 3 7.56 8.66 -4.95
CA ARG A 3 6.82 8.12 -3.81
C ARG A 3 7.89 7.52 -2.92
N THR A 4 7.96 7.93 -1.67
CA THR A 4 8.81 7.26 -0.69
C THR A 4 8.22 5.86 -0.59
N ALA A 5 8.70 4.97 -1.46
CA ALA A 5 8.26 3.59 -1.49
C ALA A 5 8.61 3.08 -0.10
N ILE A 6 7.58 2.81 0.71
CA ILE A 6 7.76 1.93 1.83
C ILE A 6 8.10 0.61 1.16
N ILE A 7 9.41 0.36 1.05
CA ILE A 7 9.93 -0.95 0.68
C ILE A 7 9.55 -1.83 1.85
N PHE A 8 8.29 -2.28 1.90
CA PHE A 8 7.96 -3.54 2.50
C PHE A 8 8.70 -4.55 1.64
N GLY A 9 9.96 -4.80 2.01
CA GLY A 9 10.73 -5.90 1.48
C GLY A 9 9.92 -7.14 1.77
N MET A 10 9.09 -7.55 0.81
CA MET A 10 8.49 -8.86 0.80
C MET A 10 9.66 -9.82 0.65
N LEU A 11 10.19 -10.23 1.79
CA LEU A 11 10.75 -11.55 1.92
C LEU A 11 9.61 -12.50 1.56
N ALA A 12 9.52 -12.84 0.28
CA ALA A 12 8.62 -13.87 -0.23
C ALA A 12 9.16 -15.21 0.29
N TRP A 13 8.72 -15.59 1.49
CA TRP A 13 9.00 -16.91 2.06
C TRP A 13 8.16 -17.95 1.33
N ALA A 14 8.68 -18.46 0.22
CA ALA A 14 8.20 -19.71 -0.35
C ALA A 14 8.79 -20.87 0.48
N GLY A 15 7.96 -21.50 1.29
CA GLY A 15 8.32 -22.72 2.01
C GLY A 15 8.20 -23.96 1.10
N PHE A 16 9.11 -24.92 1.25
CA PHE A 16 8.99 -26.24 0.65
C PHE A 16 8.30 -27.17 1.65
N ALA A 17 7.06 -27.58 1.37
CA ALA A 17 6.34 -28.53 2.23
C ALA A 17 6.78 -29.96 1.89
N LEU A 18 7.78 -30.49 2.61
CA LEU A 18 8.00 -31.93 2.65
C LEU A 18 6.82 -32.56 3.40
N GLY A 19 6.00 -33.33 2.69
CA GLY A 19 4.93 -34.11 3.32
C GLY A 19 5.51 -35.05 4.37
N GLN A 20 5.37 -34.70 5.65
CA GLN A 20 5.61 -35.60 6.76
C GLN A 20 4.37 -35.69 7.66
N GLN A 21 3.76 -36.86 7.54
CA GLN A 21 3.08 -37.65 8.57
C GLN A 21 1.74 -37.13 9.15
N ALA A 22 0.71 -37.92 8.84
CA ALA A 22 -0.54 -38.00 9.57
C ALA A 22 -0.30 -38.23 11.07
N PRO A 23 -1.06 -37.58 11.97
CA PRO A 23 -1.00 -37.90 13.39
C PRO A 23 -1.70 -39.25 13.65
N THR A 24 -0.93 -40.23 14.11
CA THR A 24 -1.45 -41.47 14.70
C THR A 24 -2.28 -41.15 15.96
N PRO A 25 -3.47 -41.74 16.15
CA PRO A 25 -4.26 -41.53 17.36
C PRO A 25 -3.71 -42.37 18.52
N GLN A 26 -2.93 -41.75 19.40
CA GLN A 26 -2.59 -42.35 20.70
C GLN A 26 -3.63 -41.95 21.76
N LYS A 27 -4.29 -42.97 22.30
CA LYS A 27 -5.27 -42.92 23.39
C LYS A 27 -4.57 -42.56 24.72
N PRO A 28 -5.09 -41.64 25.54
CA PRO A 28 -4.43 -41.25 26.80
C PRO A 28 -4.82 -42.18 27.97
N PRO A 29 -3.93 -42.41 28.96
CA PRO A 29 -4.34 -42.93 30.26
C PRO A 29 -4.81 -41.78 31.17
N SER A 30 -5.86 -42.08 31.91
CA SER A 30 -6.60 -41.21 32.83
C SER A 30 -5.88 -40.96 34.16
N SER A 31 -5.85 -39.70 34.64
CA SER A 31 -5.80 -39.30 36.06
C SER A 31 -6.31 -37.84 36.24
N PRO A 32 -6.92 -37.48 37.39
CA PRO A 32 -7.89 -36.38 37.55
C PRO A 32 -7.30 -35.03 38.06
N PRO A 33 -8.10 -33.95 38.18
CA PRO A 33 -7.74 -32.64 37.66
C PRO A 33 -7.08 -31.72 38.68
N ASN A 34 -6.18 -30.84 38.22
CA ASN A 34 -5.92 -29.60 38.94
C ASN A 34 -5.87 -28.42 37.96
N ALA A 35 -6.59 -27.37 38.33
CA ALA A 35 -6.95 -26.25 37.50
C ALA A 35 -5.74 -25.38 37.15
N ALA A 36 -5.49 -25.23 35.86
CA ALA A 36 -4.92 -24.02 35.27
C ALA A 36 -5.53 -23.90 33.87
N GLN A 37 -6.50 -22.99 33.72
CA GLN A 37 -6.95 -22.52 32.41
C GLN A 37 -5.76 -21.87 31.72
N THR A 38 -5.01 -22.67 30.98
CA THR A 38 -4.16 -22.16 29.91
C THR A 38 -5.13 -21.71 28.82
N ALA A 39 -5.26 -20.39 28.70
CA ALA A 39 -5.93 -19.78 27.58
C ALA A 39 -5.37 -20.41 26.30
N ALA A 40 -6.24 -21.01 25.50
CA ALA A 40 -5.88 -21.45 24.16
C ALA A 40 -5.24 -20.25 23.45
N PRO A 41 -4.11 -20.43 22.73
CA PRO A 41 -3.57 -19.36 21.92
C PRO A 41 -4.68 -18.85 21.00
N GLN A 42 -4.99 -17.56 21.10
CA GLN A 42 -5.87 -16.87 20.16
C GLN A 42 -5.46 -17.28 18.74
N ALA A 43 -6.43 -17.79 17.98
CA ALA A 43 -6.24 -18.07 16.57
C ALA A 43 -5.69 -16.81 15.91
N ALA A 44 -4.50 -16.91 15.32
CA ALA A 44 -3.90 -15.86 14.52
C ALA A 44 -4.88 -15.45 13.40
N PRO A 45 -4.90 -14.16 13.02
CA PRO A 45 -5.93 -13.62 12.12
C PRO A 45 -6.01 -14.43 10.82
N ALA A 46 -7.26 -14.70 10.41
CA ALA A 46 -7.63 -15.48 9.24
C ALA A 46 -7.26 -14.73 7.94
N GLY A 47 -5.99 -14.80 7.54
CA GLY A 47 -5.52 -14.43 6.20
C GLY A 47 -5.36 -15.66 5.31
N LYS A 48 -5.32 -15.46 3.99
CA LYS A 48 -4.99 -16.52 3.02
C LYS A 48 -3.64 -17.17 3.36
N ARG A 49 -3.55 -18.50 3.23
CA ARG A 49 -2.26 -19.22 3.38
C ARG A 49 -1.29 -18.71 2.32
N PRO A 50 -0.01 -18.44 2.66
CA PRO A 50 1.00 -18.09 1.68
C PRO A 50 1.18 -19.18 0.61
N PRO A 51 1.36 -18.82 -0.68
CA PRO A 51 1.66 -19.77 -1.77
C PRO A 51 2.89 -20.65 -1.48
N GLN A 52 2.84 -21.92 -1.91
CA GLN A 52 3.93 -22.88 -1.70
C GLN A 52 4.36 -23.57 -2.99
N ALA A 53 5.64 -23.95 -3.05
CA ALA A 53 6.15 -24.81 -4.11
C ALA A 53 5.60 -26.23 -3.93
N LYS A 54 5.16 -26.86 -5.02
CA LYS A 54 4.73 -28.26 -5.01
C LYS A 54 5.87 -29.23 -5.29
N THR A 55 6.87 -28.78 -6.05
CA THR A 55 7.99 -29.63 -6.47
C THR A 55 9.34 -28.92 -6.38
N GLN A 56 10.43 -29.69 -6.25
CA GLN A 56 11.79 -29.13 -6.19
C GLN A 56 12.17 -28.38 -7.48
N PRO A 57 11.91 -28.89 -8.71
CA PRO A 57 12.21 -28.17 -9.94
C PRO A 57 11.47 -26.84 -10.07
N GLU A 58 10.23 -26.77 -9.59
CA GLU A 58 9.45 -25.53 -9.51
C GLU A 58 10.11 -24.55 -8.53
N PHE A 59 10.49 -25.00 -7.33
CA PHE A 59 11.15 -24.13 -6.37
C PHE A 59 12.51 -23.60 -6.89
N ASP A 60 13.28 -24.43 -7.59
CA ASP A 60 14.55 -24.02 -8.19
C ASP A 60 14.36 -22.99 -9.32
N ALA A 61 13.35 -23.19 -10.17
CA ALA A 61 12.99 -22.23 -11.21
C ALA A 61 12.47 -20.90 -10.63
N TYR A 62 11.70 -20.96 -9.55
CA TYR A 62 11.25 -19.76 -8.83
C TYR A 62 12.44 -18.96 -8.30
N LYS A 63 13.40 -19.61 -7.63
CA LYS A 63 14.63 -18.93 -7.16
C LYS A 63 15.41 -18.28 -8.30
N ALA A 64 15.53 -18.98 -9.44
CA ALA A 64 16.19 -18.44 -10.62
C ALA A 64 15.47 -17.21 -11.18
N ALA A 65 14.12 -17.20 -11.19
CA ALA A 65 13.35 -16.04 -11.59
C ALA A 65 13.53 -14.86 -10.62
N VAL A 66 13.45 -15.09 -9.31
CA VAL A 66 13.64 -14.05 -8.28
C VAL A 66 15.04 -13.42 -8.35
N ALA A 67 16.07 -14.18 -8.77
CA ALA A 67 17.43 -13.66 -8.95
C ALA A 67 17.52 -12.56 -10.03
N THR A 68 16.51 -12.41 -10.89
CA THR A 68 16.43 -11.35 -11.91
C THR A 68 15.75 -10.07 -11.42
N SER A 69 15.36 -9.99 -10.14
CA SER A 69 14.54 -8.90 -9.57
C SER A 69 15.13 -7.48 -9.67
N ALA A 70 16.44 -7.35 -9.94
CA ALA A 70 17.09 -6.06 -10.16
C ALA A 70 16.67 -5.38 -11.49
N ASP A 71 16.17 -6.16 -12.46
CA ASP A 71 15.67 -5.65 -13.74
C ASP A 71 14.17 -5.98 -13.87
N PRO A 72 13.28 -4.96 -13.89
CA PRO A 72 11.83 -5.17 -14.03
C PRO A 72 11.44 -5.99 -15.26
N VAL A 73 12.09 -5.75 -16.40
CA VAL A 73 11.78 -6.42 -17.67
C VAL A 73 12.25 -7.87 -17.62
N ALA A 74 13.46 -8.12 -17.09
CA ALA A 74 13.96 -9.49 -16.92
C ALA A 74 13.10 -10.29 -15.94
N LEU A 75 12.68 -9.68 -14.82
CA LEU A 75 11.76 -10.29 -13.86
C LEU A 75 10.41 -10.61 -14.48
N GLY A 76 9.81 -9.67 -15.23
CA GLY A 76 8.56 -9.89 -15.93
C GLY A 76 8.63 -11.06 -16.91
N LYS A 77 9.72 -11.13 -17.70
CA LYS A 77 9.95 -12.26 -18.60
C LYS A 77 10.12 -13.58 -17.83
N ALA A 78 10.91 -13.58 -16.76
CA ALA A 78 11.13 -14.77 -15.95
C ALA A 78 9.84 -15.27 -15.28
N ALA A 79 8.95 -14.35 -14.86
CA ALA A 79 7.63 -14.69 -14.34
C ALA A 79 6.75 -15.36 -15.41
N ASP A 80 6.75 -14.85 -16.64
CA ASP A 80 6.01 -15.43 -17.76
C ASP A 80 6.56 -16.82 -18.17
N ASP A 81 7.88 -16.95 -18.30
CA ASP A 81 8.53 -18.22 -18.60
C ASP A 81 8.23 -19.27 -17.51
N PHE A 82 8.27 -18.85 -16.24
CA PHE A 82 7.93 -19.70 -15.10
C PHE A 82 6.46 -20.16 -15.16
N ALA A 83 5.53 -19.23 -15.41
CA ALA A 83 4.10 -19.54 -15.48
C ALA A 83 3.76 -20.47 -16.67
N ALA A 84 4.46 -20.34 -17.79
CA ALA A 84 4.32 -21.25 -18.93
C ALA A 84 4.86 -22.66 -18.61
N LYS A 85 5.98 -22.75 -17.89
CA LYS A 85 6.60 -24.02 -17.52
C LYS A 85 5.88 -24.75 -16.37
N PHE A 86 5.31 -24.00 -15.43
CA PHE A 86 4.62 -24.52 -14.25
C PHE A 86 3.23 -23.89 -14.11
N PRO A 87 2.27 -24.23 -15.00
CA PRO A 87 0.95 -23.59 -15.03
C PRO A 87 0.12 -23.82 -13.76
N ASP A 88 0.37 -24.91 -13.03
CA ASP A 88 -0.33 -25.23 -11.78
C ASP A 88 0.42 -24.76 -10.52
N SER A 89 1.55 -24.07 -10.67
CA SER A 89 2.34 -23.55 -9.54
C SER A 89 1.59 -22.44 -8.80
N GLU A 90 1.58 -22.51 -7.47
CA GLU A 90 1.09 -21.41 -6.63
C GLU A 90 2.06 -20.22 -6.64
N LEU A 91 3.34 -20.43 -6.95
CA LEU A 91 4.38 -19.40 -6.91
C LEU A 91 4.27 -18.39 -8.06
N ARG A 92 3.44 -18.66 -9.08
CA ARG A 92 3.18 -17.73 -10.18
C ARG A 92 2.71 -16.37 -9.67
N ILE A 93 1.80 -16.38 -8.69
CA ILE A 93 1.26 -15.13 -8.13
C ILE A 93 2.36 -14.30 -7.45
N LEU A 94 3.30 -14.95 -6.76
CA LEU A 94 4.41 -14.26 -6.10
C LEU A 94 5.33 -13.57 -7.12
N LEU A 95 5.62 -14.23 -8.24
CA LEU A 95 6.43 -13.63 -9.30
C LEU A 95 5.70 -12.47 -9.99
N PHE A 96 4.41 -12.60 -10.30
CA PHE A 96 3.65 -11.51 -10.91
C PHE A 96 3.48 -10.31 -9.97
N LYS A 97 3.28 -10.54 -8.66
CA LYS A 97 3.28 -9.46 -7.66
C LYS A 97 4.65 -8.77 -7.58
N ALA A 98 5.74 -9.54 -7.61
CA ALA A 98 7.08 -8.98 -7.66
C ALA A 98 7.32 -8.16 -8.96
N SER A 99 6.85 -8.64 -10.11
CA SER A 99 6.89 -7.88 -11.37
C SER A 99 6.08 -6.59 -11.29
N MET A 100 4.86 -6.65 -10.73
CA MET A 100 3.99 -5.49 -10.53
C MET A 100 4.71 -4.40 -9.71
N HIS A 101 5.31 -4.75 -8.58
CA HIS A 101 6.07 -3.80 -7.77
C HIS A 101 7.31 -3.26 -8.48
N SER A 102 8.02 -4.12 -9.21
CA SER A 102 9.21 -3.70 -9.95
C SER A 102 8.86 -2.69 -11.05
N PHE A 103 7.79 -2.91 -11.79
CA PHE A 103 7.29 -1.96 -12.79
C PHE A 103 6.70 -0.69 -12.17
N GLN A 104 6.01 -0.79 -11.03
CA GLN A 104 5.53 0.38 -10.29
C GLN A 104 6.69 1.27 -9.84
N ASN A 105 7.75 0.68 -9.29
CA ASN A 105 8.96 1.39 -8.88
C ASN A 105 9.70 2.02 -10.08
N ALA A 106 9.66 1.37 -11.23
CA ALA A 106 10.17 1.89 -12.49
C ALA A 106 9.26 2.94 -13.15
N ASN A 107 8.11 3.28 -12.52
CA ASN A 107 7.10 4.17 -13.07
C ASN A 107 6.59 3.73 -14.46
N ASN A 108 6.50 2.42 -14.67
CA ASN A 108 6.04 1.80 -15.90
C ASN A 108 4.61 1.25 -15.73
N ALA A 109 3.64 2.14 -15.89
CA ALA A 109 2.24 1.86 -15.60
C ALA A 109 1.64 0.78 -16.52
N ASP A 110 2.03 0.72 -17.80
CA ASP A 110 1.48 -0.29 -18.73
C ASP A 110 1.90 -1.71 -18.32
N GLN A 111 3.19 -1.91 -18.01
CA GLN A 111 3.68 -3.22 -17.56
C GLN A 111 3.24 -3.56 -16.14
N MET A 112 3.07 -2.56 -15.28
CA MET A 112 2.49 -2.72 -13.94
C MET A 112 1.06 -3.26 -14.04
N SER A 113 0.19 -2.63 -14.84
CA SER A 113 -1.19 -3.09 -15.07
C SER A 113 -1.22 -4.49 -15.68
N ALA A 114 -0.38 -4.78 -16.67
CA ALA A 114 -0.32 -6.11 -17.26
C ALA A 114 0.12 -7.20 -16.26
N ALA A 115 0.97 -6.86 -15.29
CA ALA A 115 1.32 -7.77 -14.20
C ALA A 115 0.18 -7.92 -13.19
N ALA A 116 -0.50 -6.82 -12.84
CA ALA A 116 -1.67 -6.83 -11.97
C ALA A 116 -2.81 -7.68 -12.54
N ASP A 117 -3.09 -7.60 -13.85
CA ASP A 117 -4.07 -8.43 -14.54
C ASP A 117 -3.76 -9.93 -14.38
N LYS A 118 -2.47 -10.30 -14.46
CA LYS A 118 -2.04 -11.69 -14.24
C LYS A 118 -2.23 -12.13 -12.80
N VAL A 119 -2.03 -11.24 -11.83
CA VAL A 119 -2.34 -11.49 -10.41
C VAL A 119 -3.85 -11.69 -10.23
N LEU A 120 -4.68 -10.76 -10.70
CA LEU A 120 -6.13 -10.81 -10.57
C LEU A 120 -6.78 -12.00 -11.30
N LYS A 121 -6.13 -12.49 -12.37
CA LYS A 121 -6.56 -13.73 -13.04
C LYS A 121 -6.30 -14.98 -12.20
N ILE A 122 -5.30 -14.96 -11.31
CA ILE A 122 -4.99 -16.05 -10.38
C ILE A 122 -5.82 -15.90 -9.10
N ASP A 123 -5.90 -14.68 -8.56
CA ASP A 123 -6.63 -14.33 -7.36
C ASP A 123 -7.38 -13.00 -7.56
N PRO A 124 -8.69 -13.06 -7.90
CA PRO A 124 -9.51 -11.86 -8.13
C PRO A 124 -9.68 -10.95 -6.90
N ASP A 125 -9.37 -11.47 -5.71
CA ASP A 125 -9.56 -10.80 -4.43
C ASP A 125 -8.23 -10.28 -3.86
N ASP A 126 -7.10 -10.40 -4.60
CA ASP A 126 -5.79 -9.93 -4.14
C ASP A 126 -5.81 -8.40 -3.93
N PRO A 127 -5.74 -7.93 -2.66
CA PRO A 127 -5.96 -6.52 -2.35
C PRO A 127 -4.86 -5.62 -2.94
N GLU A 128 -3.65 -6.14 -3.12
CA GLU A 128 -2.52 -5.37 -3.63
C GLU A 128 -2.67 -5.08 -5.12
N ALA A 129 -3.05 -6.08 -5.92
CA ALA A 129 -3.33 -5.90 -7.34
C ALA A 129 -4.59 -5.06 -7.58
N LEU A 130 -5.63 -5.21 -6.74
CA LEU A 130 -6.83 -4.36 -6.79
C LEU A 130 -6.47 -2.88 -6.55
N VAL A 131 -5.73 -2.57 -5.47
CA VAL A 131 -5.28 -1.19 -5.17
C VAL A 131 -4.39 -0.65 -6.28
N GLY A 132 -3.37 -1.41 -6.69
CA GLY A 132 -2.42 -0.96 -7.70
C GLY A 132 -3.07 -0.67 -9.06
N THR A 133 -4.02 -1.51 -9.48
CA THR A 133 -4.79 -1.29 -10.71
C THR A 133 -5.65 -0.03 -10.59
N ALA A 134 -6.35 0.13 -9.46
CA ALA A 134 -7.19 1.31 -9.22
C ALA A 134 -6.37 2.62 -9.23
N GLU A 135 -5.20 2.63 -8.60
CA GLU A 135 -4.27 3.77 -8.60
C GLU A 135 -3.84 4.15 -10.03
N VAL A 136 -3.40 3.17 -10.83
CA VAL A 136 -2.96 3.42 -12.22
C VAL A 136 -4.10 3.97 -13.08
N ILE A 137 -5.31 3.42 -12.95
CA ILE A 137 -6.46 3.91 -13.71
C ILE A 137 -6.80 5.33 -13.28
N ALA A 138 -6.89 5.61 -11.97
CA ALA A 138 -7.23 6.94 -11.47
C ALA A 138 -6.20 8.02 -11.85
N GLU A 139 -4.90 7.69 -11.84
CA GLU A 139 -3.84 8.64 -12.16
C GLU A 139 -3.70 8.93 -13.66
N ARG A 140 -4.05 7.96 -14.51
CA ARG A 140 -3.90 8.10 -15.97
C ARG A 140 -5.16 8.58 -16.67
N THR A 141 -6.30 8.52 -15.99
CA THR A 141 -7.56 9.06 -16.51
C THR A 141 -7.54 10.59 -16.43
N ARG A 142 -7.70 11.24 -17.58
CA ARG A 142 -7.74 12.69 -17.72
C ARG A 142 -9.18 13.14 -17.91
N ASP A 143 -9.48 14.37 -17.51
CA ASP A 143 -10.81 14.96 -17.68
C ASP A 143 -11.24 15.12 -19.16
N THR A 144 -10.27 15.03 -20.08
CA THR A 144 -10.45 15.11 -21.53
C THR A 144 -10.64 13.76 -22.21
N ASP A 145 -10.48 12.65 -21.47
CA ASP A 145 -10.68 11.31 -22.03
C ASP A 145 -12.18 11.05 -22.24
N LEU A 146 -12.53 10.50 -23.40
CA LEU A 146 -13.93 10.21 -23.76
C LEU A 146 -14.53 9.10 -22.88
N ASP A 147 -13.71 8.19 -22.37
CA ASP A 147 -14.08 7.05 -21.53
C ASP A 147 -13.82 7.31 -20.03
N LYS A 148 -13.56 8.55 -19.62
CA LYS A 148 -13.17 8.88 -18.24
C LYS A 148 -14.13 8.34 -17.18
N ASP A 149 -15.45 8.45 -17.41
CA ASP A 149 -16.44 8.01 -16.45
C ASP A 149 -16.43 6.48 -16.29
N GLN A 150 -16.20 5.75 -17.39
CA GLN A 150 -16.04 4.30 -17.35
C GLN A 150 -14.77 3.91 -16.59
N ARG A 151 -13.65 4.58 -16.88
CA ARG A 151 -12.37 4.34 -16.19
C ARG A 151 -12.46 4.64 -14.70
N TRP A 152 -13.09 5.74 -14.33
CA TRP A 152 -13.34 6.08 -12.92
C TRP A 152 -14.25 5.07 -12.22
N ALA A 153 -15.31 4.60 -12.88
CA ALA A 153 -16.18 3.57 -12.32
C ALA A 153 -15.42 2.24 -12.12
N GLU A 154 -14.55 1.88 -13.06
CA GLU A 154 -13.69 0.70 -12.94
C GLU A 154 -12.69 0.83 -11.78
N ALA A 155 -11.97 1.95 -11.69
CA ALA A 155 -11.05 2.23 -10.58
C ALA A 155 -11.77 2.23 -9.22
N GLN A 156 -12.97 2.81 -9.16
CA GLN A 156 -13.80 2.79 -7.96
C GLN A 156 -14.16 1.36 -7.56
N LYS A 157 -14.57 0.52 -8.52
CA LYS A 157 -14.86 -0.89 -8.27
C LYS A 157 -13.66 -1.62 -7.67
N TYR A 158 -12.48 -1.47 -8.25
CA TYR A 158 -11.26 -2.11 -7.74
C TYR A 158 -10.87 -1.60 -6.34
N ALA A 159 -10.88 -0.28 -6.14
CA ALA A 159 -10.53 0.30 -4.84
C ALA A 159 -11.53 -0.09 -3.74
N SER A 160 -12.84 -0.10 -4.04
CA SER A 160 -13.86 -0.58 -3.10
C SER A 160 -13.70 -2.07 -2.81
N HIS A 161 -13.43 -2.90 -3.82
CA HIS A 161 -13.20 -4.32 -3.61
C HIS A 161 -11.97 -4.57 -2.73
N ALA A 162 -10.87 -3.82 -2.93
CA ALA A 162 -9.72 -3.90 -2.05
C ALA A 162 -10.06 -3.59 -0.59
N VAL A 163 -10.88 -2.56 -0.32
CA VAL A 163 -11.30 -2.23 1.06
C VAL A 163 -12.01 -3.42 1.73
N GLU A 164 -12.77 -4.20 0.95
CA GLU A 164 -13.45 -5.40 1.44
C GLU A 164 -12.47 -6.56 1.70
N THR A 165 -11.48 -6.77 0.81
CA THR A 165 -10.59 -7.94 0.85
C THR A 165 -9.32 -7.74 1.69
N ILE A 166 -8.92 -6.50 2.01
CA ILE A 166 -7.72 -6.21 2.82
C ILE A 166 -7.73 -6.94 4.16
N GLU A 167 -8.90 -7.18 4.75
CA GLU A 167 -8.95 -7.87 6.04
C GLU A 167 -8.76 -9.38 5.95
N THR A 168 -9.17 -9.98 4.84
CA THR A 168 -9.36 -11.43 4.69
C THR A 168 -8.36 -12.07 3.73
N ASP A 169 -7.87 -11.33 2.75
CA ASP A 169 -7.18 -11.87 1.57
C ASP A 169 -5.69 -11.54 1.52
N VAL A 170 -5.19 -10.85 2.54
CA VAL A 170 -3.75 -10.63 2.71
C VAL A 170 -3.07 -11.93 3.11
N ALA A 171 -2.14 -12.39 2.29
CA ALA A 171 -1.29 -13.53 2.61
C ALA A 171 -0.28 -13.15 3.71
N ILE A 172 -0.40 -13.76 4.88
CA ILE A 172 0.42 -13.45 6.05
C ILE A 172 1.42 -14.59 6.29
N PRO A 173 2.74 -14.35 6.15
CA PRO A 173 3.75 -15.35 6.52
C PRO A 173 3.70 -15.69 8.01
N ALA A 174 3.95 -16.97 8.34
CA ALA A 174 4.01 -17.41 9.73
C ALA A 174 5.08 -16.65 10.51
N GLY A 175 4.75 -16.21 11.73
CA GLY A 175 5.66 -15.45 12.59
C GLY A 175 5.80 -13.97 12.21
N THR A 176 5.01 -13.45 11.26
CA THR A 176 4.97 -12.00 10.98
C THR A 176 4.45 -11.27 12.22
N PRO A 177 5.19 -10.28 12.77
CA PRO A 177 4.71 -9.48 13.90
C PRO A 177 3.41 -8.75 13.56
N GLN A 178 2.47 -8.71 14.51
CA GLN A 178 1.15 -8.09 14.31
C GLN A 178 1.25 -6.64 13.85
N GLU A 179 2.17 -5.86 14.43
CA GLU A 179 2.42 -4.47 14.03
C GLU A 179 2.77 -4.32 12.54
N LYS A 180 3.51 -5.27 11.96
CA LYS A 180 3.83 -5.24 10.52
C LYS A 180 2.63 -5.59 9.66
N ILE A 181 1.79 -6.51 10.13
CA ILE A 181 0.53 -6.87 9.46
C ILE A 181 -0.40 -5.65 9.45
N ASP A 182 -0.57 -5.01 10.61
CA ASP A 182 -1.44 -3.85 10.77
C ASP A 182 -0.93 -2.66 9.94
N ALA A 183 0.38 -2.40 9.93
CA ALA A 183 0.98 -1.36 9.10
C ALA A 183 0.78 -1.62 7.59
N TYR A 184 0.93 -2.87 7.15
CA TYR A 184 0.73 -3.23 5.74
C TYR A 184 -0.74 -3.11 5.32
N LYS A 185 -1.68 -3.62 6.13
CA LYS A 185 -3.12 -3.46 5.91
C LYS A 185 -3.53 -1.99 5.94
N GLY A 186 -3.01 -1.23 6.91
CA GLY A 186 -3.23 0.21 7.04
C GLY A 186 -2.76 0.98 5.80
N PHE A 187 -1.58 0.63 5.27
CA PHE A 187 -1.06 1.18 4.02
C PHE A 187 -1.99 0.90 2.84
N MET A 188 -2.40 -0.35 2.60
CA MET A 188 -3.30 -0.68 1.50
C MET A 188 -4.66 0.01 1.65
N ARG A 189 -5.19 0.10 2.88
CA ARG A 189 -6.46 0.77 3.15
C ARG A 189 -6.33 2.28 2.92
N SER A 190 -5.20 2.87 3.31
CA SER A 190 -4.89 4.27 3.05
C SER A 190 -4.86 4.55 1.54
N SER A 191 -4.15 3.72 0.76
CA SER A 191 -4.10 3.82 -0.70
C SER A 191 -5.47 3.66 -1.35
N ALA A 192 -6.25 2.64 -0.99
CA ALA A 192 -7.58 2.42 -1.55
C ALA A 192 -8.51 3.62 -1.32
N TYR A 193 -8.52 4.18 -0.10
CA TYR A 193 -9.28 5.38 0.19
C TYR A 193 -8.75 6.62 -0.52
N SER A 194 -7.43 6.74 -0.71
CA SER A 194 -6.84 7.83 -1.52
C SER A 194 -7.34 7.80 -2.96
N VAL A 195 -7.42 6.61 -3.57
CA VAL A 195 -7.99 6.44 -4.92
C VAL A 195 -9.45 6.87 -4.96
N LEU A 196 -10.28 6.36 -4.04
CA LEU A 196 -11.71 6.71 -3.95
C LEU A 196 -11.91 8.22 -3.76
N GLY A 197 -11.10 8.85 -2.91
CA GLY A 197 -11.12 10.30 -2.70
C GLY A 197 -10.71 11.07 -3.94
N THR A 198 -9.70 10.61 -4.68
CA THR A 198 -9.22 11.24 -5.92
C THR A 198 -10.26 11.17 -7.03
N ILE A 199 -10.90 10.02 -7.21
CA ILE A 199 -12.00 9.86 -8.17
C ILE A 199 -13.17 10.79 -7.79
N SER A 200 -13.56 10.79 -6.52
CA SER A 200 -14.65 11.65 -6.03
C SER A 200 -14.32 13.13 -6.23
N PHE A 201 -13.07 13.53 -6.00
CA PHE A 201 -12.60 14.90 -6.22
C PHE A 201 -12.67 15.30 -7.69
N ASN A 202 -12.22 14.44 -8.61
CA ASN A 202 -12.27 14.68 -10.06
C ASN A 202 -13.70 14.70 -10.60
N GLN A 203 -14.62 13.98 -9.95
CA GLN A 203 -16.06 14.04 -10.21
C GLN A 203 -16.76 15.24 -9.53
N GLU A 204 -15.99 16.15 -8.91
CA GLU A 204 -16.46 17.33 -8.16
C GLU A 204 -17.38 16.99 -6.97
N LYS A 205 -17.36 15.74 -6.49
CA LYS A 205 -18.06 15.28 -5.29
C LYS A 205 -17.20 15.57 -4.06
N TYR A 206 -16.99 16.85 -3.77
CA TYR A 206 -16.05 17.30 -2.74
C TYR A 206 -16.37 16.78 -1.31
N PRO A 207 -17.63 16.66 -0.86
CA PRO A 207 -17.95 16.04 0.42
C PRO A 207 -17.53 14.57 0.51
N ASP A 208 -17.72 13.79 -0.57
CA ASP A 208 -17.29 12.39 -0.64
C ASP A 208 -15.76 12.30 -0.66
N ALA A 209 -15.10 13.18 -1.42
CA ALA A 209 -13.66 13.28 -1.48
C ALA A 209 -13.06 13.57 -0.10
N GLU A 210 -13.61 14.53 0.64
CA GLU A 210 -13.22 14.82 2.03
C GLU A 210 -13.32 13.57 2.91
N ASN A 211 -14.46 12.88 2.88
CA ASN A 211 -14.69 11.67 3.68
C ASN A 211 -13.65 10.59 3.38
N TYR A 212 -13.37 10.31 2.11
CA TYR A 212 -12.39 9.31 1.73
C TYR A 212 -10.95 9.73 2.04
N PHE A 213 -10.57 10.99 1.82
CA PHE A 213 -9.23 11.44 2.18
C PHE A 213 -8.99 11.40 3.70
N ARG A 214 -10.00 11.73 4.52
CA ARG A 214 -9.91 11.54 5.98
C ARG A 214 -9.70 10.07 6.34
N LYS A 215 -10.51 9.16 5.79
CA LYS A 215 -10.33 7.71 5.99
C LYS A 215 -8.95 7.23 5.54
N SER A 216 -8.39 7.80 4.48
CA SER A 216 -7.04 7.49 4.00
C SER A 216 -5.98 7.89 5.02
N VAL A 217 -6.06 9.10 5.60
CA VAL A 217 -5.16 9.58 6.65
C VAL A 217 -5.31 8.74 7.93
N ASP A 218 -6.54 8.44 8.33
CA ASP A 218 -6.85 7.68 9.55
C ASP A 218 -6.46 6.19 9.44
N ALA A 219 -6.34 5.65 8.22
CA ALA A 219 -5.94 4.26 8.00
C ALA A 219 -4.45 4.00 8.28
N LEU A 220 -3.59 5.01 8.15
CA LEU A 220 -2.17 4.93 8.47
C LEU A 220 -1.68 6.24 9.12
N PRO A 221 -2.12 6.55 10.36
CA PRO A 221 -1.89 7.85 10.98
C PRO A 221 -0.43 8.08 11.38
N SER A 222 0.37 7.01 11.48
CA SER A 222 1.80 7.10 11.77
C SER A 222 2.62 7.60 10.57
N GLN A 223 2.08 7.50 9.35
CA GLN A 223 2.75 7.88 8.10
C GLN A 223 1.75 8.44 7.08
N PRO A 224 1.10 9.58 7.39
CA PRO A 224 0.14 10.18 6.47
C PRO A 224 0.82 10.59 5.16
N ASP A 225 0.19 10.28 4.02
CA ASP A 225 0.69 10.74 2.72
C ASP A 225 0.45 12.26 2.59
N PRO A 226 1.52 13.09 2.47
CA PRO A 226 1.37 14.54 2.34
C PRO A 226 0.54 14.97 1.12
N VAL A 227 0.53 14.18 0.04
CA VAL A 227 -0.29 14.47 -1.15
C VAL A 227 -1.76 14.28 -0.83
N VAL A 228 -2.12 13.25 -0.05
CA VAL A 228 -3.49 13.03 0.41
C VAL A 228 -3.94 14.14 1.35
N VAL A 229 -3.10 14.54 2.30
CA VAL A 229 -3.41 15.65 3.23
C VAL A 229 -3.61 16.96 2.46
N LEU A 230 -2.78 17.23 1.44
CA LEU A 230 -2.98 18.38 0.55
C LEU A 230 -4.31 18.28 -0.22
N ARG A 231 -4.64 17.12 -0.78
CA ARG A 231 -5.92 16.91 -1.49
C ARG A 231 -7.13 17.08 -0.57
N LEU A 232 -7.01 16.67 0.70
CA LEU A 232 -8.02 16.93 1.72
C LEU A 232 -8.22 18.43 1.95
N ALA A 233 -7.13 19.20 2.08
CA ALA A 233 -7.20 20.65 2.20
C ALA A 233 -7.94 21.30 1.02
N ILE A 234 -7.63 20.88 -0.21
CA ILE A 234 -8.27 21.40 -1.42
C ILE A 234 -9.75 20.98 -1.49
N ALA A 235 -10.10 19.75 -1.10
CA ALA A 235 -11.48 19.29 -1.05
C ALA A 235 -12.32 20.10 -0.03
N LEU A 236 -11.70 20.53 1.08
CA LEU A 236 -12.31 21.42 2.07
C LEU A 236 -12.48 22.85 1.53
N ASP A 237 -11.46 23.39 0.85
CA ASP A 237 -11.51 24.70 0.19
C ASP A 237 -12.64 24.76 -0.84
N LYS A 238 -12.80 23.72 -1.66
CA LYS A 238 -13.89 23.62 -2.64
C LYS A 238 -15.29 23.60 -2.02
N GLN A 239 -15.39 23.28 -0.73
CA GLN A 239 -16.63 23.36 0.05
C GLN A 239 -16.75 24.68 0.84
N ASN A 240 -15.82 25.62 0.68
CA ASN A 240 -15.70 26.86 1.46
C ASN A 240 -15.46 26.63 2.97
N LYS A 241 -14.98 25.45 3.37
CA LYS A 241 -14.62 25.13 4.76
C LYS A 241 -13.21 25.66 5.07
N TYR A 242 -13.04 26.97 4.96
CA TYR A 242 -11.72 27.60 4.96
C TYR A 242 -10.89 27.38 6.23
N PRO A 243 -11.46 27.41 7.46
CA PRO A 243 -10.69 27.12 8.67
C PRO A 243 -10.11 25.71 8.68
N GLU A 244 -10.90 24.71 8.29
CA GLU A 244 -10.48 23.32 8.20
C GLU A 244 -9.49 23.10 7.05
N ALA A 245 -9.75 23.72 5.89
CA ALA A 245 -8.83 23.69 4.76
C ALA A 245 -7.45 24.25 5.13
N LEU A 246 -7.42 25.39 5.84
CA LEU A 246 -6.16 26.02 6.27
C LEU A 246 -5.41 25.14 7.26
N LYS A 247 -6.12 24.47 8.18
CA LYS A 247 -5.53 23.50 9.10
C LYS A 247 -4.83 22.37 8.34
N GLU A 248 -5.52 21.75 7.39
CA GLU A 248 -4.94 20.63 6.62
C GLU A 248 -3.84 21.10 5.64
N ALA A 249 -3.95 22.32 5.09
CA ALA A 249 -2.90 22.90 4.26
C ALA A 249 -1.61 23.13 5.08
N ASN A 250 -1.72 23.63 6.31
CA ASN A 250 -0.58 23.74 7.23
C ASN A 250 0.02 22.37 7.54
N HIS A 251 -0.82 21.38 7.82
CA HIS A 251 -0.38 20.01 8.06
C HIS A 251 0.38 19.43 6.85
N ALA A 252 -0.12 19.64 5.63
CA ALA A 252 0.59 19.25 4.41
C ALA A 252 1.94 19.98 4.25
N VAL A 253 2.05 21.24 4.66
CA VAL A 253 3.33 21.98 4.69
C VAL A 253 4.31 21.36 5.68
N GLU A 254 3.85 20.96 6.86
CA GLU A 254 4.69 20.32 7.89
C GLU A 254 5.22 18.95 7.44
N LEU A 255 4.42 18.19 6.70
CA LEU A 255 4.78 16.88 6.18
C LEU A 255 5.70 16.93 4.94
N THR A 256 5.91 18.10 4.33
CA THR A 256 6.61 18.23 3.05
C THR A 256 7.89 19.06 3.13
N GLN A 257 8.89 18.63 2.35
CA GLN A 257 10.09 19.44 2.14
C GLN A 257 9.81 20.64 1.23
N GLU A 258 10.56 21.73 1.46
CA GLU A 258 10.32 22.99 0.77
C GLU A 258 10.43 22.87 -0.78
N ALA A 259 11.48 22.18 -1.22
CA ALA A 259 11.80 22.03 -2.64
C ALA A 259 10.89 21.05 -3.39
N SER A 260 10.08 20.24 -2.68
CA SER A 260 9.21 19.25 -3.31
C SER A 260 8.03 19.89 -4.03
N VAL A 261 7.51 19.24 -5.09
CA VAL A 261 6.32 19.71 -5.81
C VAL A 261 5.12 19.80 -4.87
N ALA A 262 4.86 18.74 -4.10
CA ALA A 262 3.78 18.71 -3.12
C ALA A 262 3.91 19.83 -2.09
N GLY A 263 5.13 20.10 -1.60
CA GLY A 263 5.33 21.19 -0.65
C GLY A 263 5.07 22.57 -1.25
N LYS A 264 5.53 22.83 -2.48
CA LYS A 264 5.25 24.11 -3.15
C LYS A 264 3.75 24.34 -3.27
N LEU A 265 3.00 23.31 -3.69
CA LEU A 265 1.55 23.35 -3.79
C LEU A 265 0.87 23.54 -2.42
N ALA A 266 1.35 22.85 -1.38
CA ALA A 266 0.81 22.99 -0.03
C ALA A 266 0.99 24.42 0.53
N ARG A 267 2.16 25.04 0.32
CA ARG A 267 2.40 26.43 0.70
C ARG A 267 1.53 27.39 -0.11
N GLN A 268 1.41 27.18 -1.42
CA GLN A 268 0.55 27.99 -2.28
C GLN A 268 -0.91 27.96 -1.81
N GLU A 269 -1.43 26.77 -1.50
CA GLU A 269 -2.81 26.61 -1.03
C GLU A 269 -3.01 27.25 0.35
N ARG A 270 -2.10 27.01 1.29
CA ARG A 270 -2.10 27.68 2.60
C ARG A 270 -2.12 29.20 2.44
N ASP A 271 -1.22 29.77 1.62
CA ASP A 271 -1.09 31.23 1.47
C ASP A 271 -2.36 31.85 0.86
N ARG A 272 -2.98 31.15 -0.11
CA ARG A 272 -4.27 31.53 -0.67
C ARG A 272 -5.38 31.53 0.39
N LEU A 273 -5.46 30.48 1.20
CA LEU A 273 -6.46 30.36 2.26
C LEU A 273 -6.28 31.41 3.36
N VAL A 274 -5.04 31.76 3.70
CA VAL A 274 -4.73 32.87 4.62
C VAL A 274 -5.25 34.20 4.09
N GLN A 275 -5.04 34.50 2.80
CA GLN A 275 -5.58 35.70 2.16
C GLN A 275 -7.11 35.73 2.16
N LEU A 276 -7.77 34.60 1.86
CA LEU A 276 -9.23 34.50 1.85
C LEU A 276 -9.87 34.68 3.23
N THR A 277 -9.17 34.27 4.29
CA THR A 277 -9.67 34.35 5.67
C THR A 277 -9.25 35.63 6.40
N GLY A 278 -8.51 36.53 5.74
CA GLY A 278 -7.99 37.76 6.33
C GLY A 278 -6.95 37.52 7.44
N GLY A 279 -6.36 36.32 7.49
CA GLY A 279 -5.36 35.92 8.48
C GLY A 279 -3.93 36.32 8.08
N SER A 280 -2.99 36.16 9.01
CA SER A 280 -1.55 36.29 8.76
C SER A 280 -0.92 34.90 8.57
N THR A 281 -0.01 34.73 7.61
CA THR A 281 0.70 33.45 7.41
C THR A 281 1.55 33.13 8.65
N PRO A 282 1.43 31.93 9.25
CA PRO A 282 2.37 31.49 10.28
C PRO A 282 3.78 31.47 9.71
N ALA A 283 4.74 32.05 10.43
CA ALA A 283 6.14 32.05 10.01
C ALA A 283 6.64 30.60 9.86
N PRO A 284 7.47 30.28 8.85
CA PRO A 284 8.04 28.95 8.70
C PRO A 284 8.82 28.60 9.98
N ALA A 285 8.54 27.42 10.54
CA ALA A 285 9.28 26.91 11.70
C ALA A 285 10.77 26.84 11.32
N SER A 286 11.56 27.74 11.91
CA SER A 286 13.01 27.76 11.74
C SER A 286 13.56 26.46 12.31
N LYS A 287 14.26 25.71 11.46
CA LYS A 287 15.03 24.52 11.84
C LYS A 287 15.98 24.94 12.99
N PRO A 288 16.07 24.20 14.11
CA PRO A 288 17.04 24.52 15.15
C PRO A 288 18.44 24.57 14.55
N PRO A 289 19.27 25.57 14.87
CA PRO A 289 20.63 25.62 14.36
C PRO A 289 21.38 24.36 14.82
N ALA A 290 22.06 23.71 13.88
CA ALA A 290 22.97 22.62 14.18
C ALA A 290 23.96 23.09 15.24
N GLY A 291 23.94 22.44 16.41
CA GLY A 291 24.83 22.75 17.51
C GLY A 291 26.27 22.77 17.02
N ALA A 292 26.96 23.87 17.32
CA ALA A 292 28.38 24.02 17.08
C ALA A 292 29.12 22.83 17.73
N ALA A 293 29.77 22.03 16.89
CA ALA A 293 30.74 21.05 17.31
C ALA A 293 31.84 21.79 18.11
N GLN A 294 31.84 21.60 19.42
CA GLN A 294 32.97 21.98 20.27
C GLN A 294 34.11 21.01 19.94
N ASN A 295 35.11 21.51 19.22
CA ASN A 295 36.42 20.89 19.14
C ASN A 295 37.01 20.79 20.55
N PRO A 296 37.44 19.60 21.02
CA PRO A 296 38.28 19.51 22.21
C PRO A 296 39.72 19.84 21.82
N SER A 297 40.19 21.03 22.21
CA SER A 297 41.61 21.38 22.23
C SER A 297 42.24 20.90 23.55
N SER A 298 43.15 19.93 23.42
CA SER A 298 44.40 19.76 24.18
C SER A 298 44.51 20.37 25.59
N HIS A 299 44.64 19.50 26.60
CA HIS A 299 45.76 19.48 27.56
C HIS A 299 45.84 18.11 28.25
#